data_AF-A0A3B0JC75-F1
#
_entry.id   AF-A0A3B0JC75-F1
#
_cell.length_a   1.000
_cell.length_b   1.000
_cell.length_c   1.000
_cell.angle_alpha   90.00
_cell.angle_beta   90.00
_cell.angle_gamma   90.00
#
_symmetry.space_group_name_H-M   'P 1'
#
loop_
_entity.id
_entity.type
_entity.pdbx_description
1 polymer ?
#
loop_
_entity_poly.entity_id
_entity_poly.type
_entity_poly.pdbx_seq_one_letter_code
_entity_poly.pdbx_strand_id
1 'polypeptide(L)'
;MHVAKYNKENEIHLIFFRGIGDNHKNATRYIQGEFTYPHRSNFHTHAHKYSTTFQNYITYATASFMLLGVSILLPILILLINPMTSKIASLAILAALTCTFLSVSLLMIPFINKNQSLSQPSIKEISKLIDNGVKPENIILFGHSFGGAVASEVLKYFADKNIKLGGIILTSTFSSFHNAIKHFPIPQAKILSVLPSCLLKKMLKVLNLDFDIANNIRGLQNENIPIVIINHERDNLIPYPAQLAKGLEDNQSLNRNLTKIVNLKSFEYDPHNGVLFSCELNKNLLDLIPNKTINR
;
A
#
# COMPACT_ATOMS: atom_id res chain seq x y z
N MET A 1 -47.49 6.91 6.36
CA MET A 1 -46.36 6.06 6.79
C MET A 1 -45.07 6.80 6.46
N HIS A 2 -44.59 7.64 7.38
CA HIS A 2 -43.33 8.35 7.20
C HIS A 2 -42.19 7.34 7.43
N VAL A 3 -41.55 6.91 6.35
CA VAL A 3 -40.24 6.25 6.45
C VAL A 3 -39.31 7.30 7.04
N ALA A 4 -38.95 7.15 8.31
CA ALA A 4 -37.91 7.96 8.92
C ALA A 4 -36.67 7.84 8.02
N LYS A 5 -36.29 8.94 7.36
CA LYS A 5 -34.99 9.03 6.69
C LYS A 5 -33.95 8.79 7.78
N TYR A 6 -33.36 7.59 7.79
CA TYR A 6 -32.20 7.29 8.63
C TYR A 6 -31.17 8.40 8.39
N ASN A 7 -30.80 9.10 9.45
CA ASN A 7 -29.92 10.26 9.35
C ASN A 7 -28.46 9.79 9.17
N LYS A 8 -28.11 9.48 7.92
CA LYS A 8 -26.77 9.03 7.51
C LYS A 8 -25.68 10.10 7.67
N GLU A 9 -26.05 11.35 7.97
CA GLU A 9 -25.09 12.44 8.16
C GLU A 9 -24.14 12.25 9.35
N ASN A 10 -24.49 11.33 10.26
CA ASN A 10 -23.71 11.00 11.45
C ASN A 10 -22.98 9.64 11.32
N GLU A 11 -23.12 8.96 10.19
CA GLU A 11 -22.38 7.72 9.91
C GLU A 11 -20.92 8.05 9.58
N ILE A 12 -20.00 7.34 10.23
CA ILE A 12 -18.55 7.42 10.04
C ILE A 12 -18.10 6.17 9.32
N HIS A 13 -17.34 6.34 8.25
CA HIS A 13 -16.90 5.25 7.38
C HIS A 13 -15.38 5.18 7.36
N LEU A 14 -14.83 4.05 7.77
CA LEU A 14 -13.40 3.75 7.63
C LEU A 14 -13.19 2.84 6.42
N ILE A 15 -12.45 3.30 5.42
CA ILE A 15 -12.11 2.52 4.22
C ILE A 15 -10.68 2.02 4.35
N PHE A 16 -10.52 0.71 4.51
CA PHE A 16 -9.24 0.06 4.77
C PHE A 16 -8.62 -0.53 3.50
N PHE A 17 -7.38 -0.13 3.21
CA PHE A 17 -6.55 -0.59 2.10
C PHE A 17 -5.39 -1.39 2.68
N ARG A 18 -5.46 -2.71 2.59
CA ARG A 18 -4.37 -3.60 3.06
C ARG A 18 -3.24 -3.69 2.02
N GLY A 19 -2.12 -4.27 2.42
CA GLY A 19 -0.94 -4.49 1.59
C GLY A 19 -1.16 -5.49 0.44
N ILE A 20 -0.14 -5.61 -0.40
CA ILE A 20 -0.15 -6.48 -1.57
C ILE A 20 -0.23 -7.97 -1.20
N GLY A 21 -0.98 -8.74 -1.99
CA GLY A 21 -1.14 -10.19 -1.80
C GLY A 21 -2.10 -10.60 -0.69
N ASP A 22 -2.73 -9.63 -0.01
CA ASP A 22 -3.81 -9.96 0.90
C ASP A 22 -5.14 -10.11 0.17
N ASN A 23 -5.98 -11.03 0.65
CA ASN A 23 -7.30 -11.24 0.10
C ASN A 23 -8.35 -10.38 0.84
N HIS A 24 -9.43 -10.06 0.14
CA HIS A 24 -10.48 -9.20 0.69
C HIS A 24 -11.10 -9.78 1.98
N LYS A 25 -11.22 -11.10 2.10
CA LYS A 25 -11.77 -11.76 3.29
C LYS A 25 -10.92 -11.52 4.55
N ASN A 26 -9.60 -11.54 4.40
CA ASN A 26 -8.66 -11.29 5.49
C ASN A 26 -8.66 -9.81 5.90
N ALA A 27 -8.63 -8.90 4.92
CA ALA A 27 -8.75 -7.47 5.20
C ALA A 27 -10.07 -7.12 5.93
N THR A 28 -11.18 -7.73 5.50
CA THR A 28 -12.49 -7.60 6.16
C THR A 28 -12.46 -8.14 7.59
N ARG A 29 -11.89 -9.34 7.80
CA ARG A 29 -11.77 -9.92 9.15
C ARG A 29 -10.92 -9.07 10.07
N TYR A 30 -9.80 -8.54 9.58
CA TYR A 30 -8.94 -7.66 10.36
C TYR A 30 -9.72 -6.41 10.80
N ILE A 31 -10.36 -5.71 9.86
CA ILE A 31 -11.04 -4.46 10.20
C ILE A 31 -12.27 -4.68 11.08
N GLN A 32 -12.95 -5.82 10.95
CA GLN A 32 -14.10 -6.18 11.79
C GLN A 32 -13.70 -6.71 13.17
N GLY A 33 -12.55 -7.39 13.29
CA GLY A 33 -12.08 -8.00 14.52
C GLY A 33 -11.30 -7.04 15.43
N GLU A 34 -10.35 -6.30 14.86
CA GLU A 34 -9.47 -5.37 15.61
C GLU A 34 -10.17 -4.06 15.95
N PHE A 35 -11.05 -3.58 15.07
CA PHE A 35 -11.85 -2.38 15.32
C PHE A 35 -13.26 -2.73 15.74
N THR A 36 -13.38 -3.63 16.70
CA THR A 36 -14.53 -3.67 17.61
C THR A 36 -14.49 -2.44 18.52
N TYR A 37 -14.46 -1.23 17.93
CA TYR A 37 -14.82 -0.02 18.66
C TYR A 37 -16.16 -0.30 19.34
N PRO A 38 -16.33 0.08 20.62
CA PRO A 38 -17.49 -0.32 21.40
C PRO A 38 -18.74 0.15 20.68
N HIS A 39 -19.43 -0.78 20.02
CA HIS A 39 -20.71 -0.71 19.33
C HIS A 39 -21.29 0.71 19.16
N ARG A 40 -20.56 1.63 18.52
CA ARG A 40 -21.15 2.89 18.11
C ARG A 40 -21.96 2.56 16.87
N SER A 41 -23.28 2.62 16.99
CA SER A 41 -24.25 2.26 15.94
C SER A 41 -24.00 2.91 14.57
N ASN A 42 -23.15 3.94 14.52
CA ASN A 42 -22.90 4.77 13.35
C ASN A 42 -21.46 4.63 12.81
N PHE A 43 -20.65 3.67 13.26
CA PHE A 43 -19.30 3.44 12.74
C PHE A 43 -19.28 2.21 11.82
N HIS A 44 -18.86 2.41 10.57
CA HIS A 44 -18.87 1.38 9.55
C HIS A 44 -17.47 1.20 8.95
N THR A 45 -17.03 -0.05 8.84
CA THR A 45 -15.74 -0.40 8.27
C THR A 45 -15.92 -1.08 6.92
N HIS A 46 -15.10 -0.69 5.94
CA HIS A 46 -15.11 -1.23 4.58
C HIS A 46 -13.70 -1.67 4.23
N ALA A 47 -13.54 -2.86 3.67
CA ALA A 47 -12.25 -3.30 3.16
C ALA A 47 -12.18 -3.10 1.65
N HIS A 48 -11.11 -2.49 1.16
CA HIS A 48 -10.87 -2.35 -0.27
C HIS A 48 -10.81 -3.72 -0.95
N LYS A 49 -11.41 -3.82 -2.13
CA LYS A 49 -11.43 -5.05 -2.93
C LYS A 49 -10.50 -4.92 -4.13
N TYR A 50 -9.28 -5.45 -3.98
CA TYR A 50 -8.33 -5.56 -5.09
C TYR A 50 -8.77 -6.56 -6.16
N SER A 51 -8.17 -6.46 -7.34
CA SER A 51 -8.32 -7.47 -8.41
C SER A 51 -7.83 -8.84 -7.94
N THR A 52 -8.31 -9.91 -8.57
CA THR A 52 -7.85 -11.28 -8.27
C THR A 52 -6.35 -11.45 -8.55
N THR A 53 -5.83 -10.81 -9.60
CA THR A 53 -4.39 -10.81 -9.91
C THR A 53 -3.58 -10.20 -8.76
N PHE A 54 -4.06 -9.10 -8.17
CA PHE A 54 -3.37 -8.44 -7.07
C PHE A 54 -3.44 -9.25 -5.76
N GLN A 55 -4.59 -9.89 -5.49
CA GLN A 55 -4.74 -10.81 -4.36
C GLN A 55 -3.86 -12.06 -4.49
N ASN A 56 -3.55 -12.49 -5.70
CA ASN A 56 -2.69 -13.66 -5.97
C ASN A 56 -1.18 -13.34 -5.96
N TYR A 57 -0.75 -12.16 -5.49
CA TYR A 57 0.67 -11.78 -5.47
C TYR A 57 1.57 -12.80 -4.77
N ILE A 58 1.14 -13.41 -3.66
CA ILE A 58 1.94 -14.43 -2.94
C ILE A 58 2.25 -15.62 -3.85
N THR A 59 1.29 -16.06 -4.66
CA THR A 59 1.48 -17.14 -5.64
C THR A 59 2.51 -16.74 -6.70
N TYR A 60 2.39 -15.52 -7.25
CA TYR A 60 3.35 -15.00 -8.23
C TYR A 60 4.75 -14.85 -7.63
N ALA A 61 4.84 -14.37 -6.39
CA ALA A 61 6.10 -14.23 -5.66
C ALA A 61 6.75 -15.59 -5.43
N THR A 62 5.98 -16.60 -5.00
CA THR A 62 6.48 -17.96 -4.79
C THR A 62 7.04 -18.56 -6.09
N ALA A 63 6.28 -18.47 -7.18
CA ALA A 63 6.74 -18.92 -8.50
C ALA A 63 7.97 -18.13 -8.99
N SER A 64 8.01 -16.82 -8.73
CA SER A 64 9.16 -15.95 -9.02
C SER A 64 10.42 -16.40 -8.29
N PHE A 65 10.34 -16.72 -7.00
CA PHE A 65 11.47 -17.22 -6.22
C PHE A 65 11.95 -18.58 -6.72
N MET A 66 11.03 -19.49 -7.08
CA MET A 66 11.40 -20.79 -7.66
C MET A 66 12.18 -20.62 -8.97
N LEU A 67 11.71 -19.75 -9.87
CA LEU A 67 12.41 -19.47 -11.13
C LEU A 67 13.78 -18.83 -10.89
N LEU A 68 13.89 -17.93 -9.91
CA LEU A 68 15.18 -17.35 -9.56
C LEU A 68 16.15 -18.41 -9.02
N GLY A 69 15.67 -19.33 -8.17
CA GLY A 69 16.46 -20.46 -7.69
C GLY A 69 16.96 -21.34 -8.83
N VAL A 70 16.09 -21.68 -9.78
CA VAL A 70 16.45 -22.46 -10.97
C VAL A 70 17.50 -21.73 -11.81
N SER A 71 17.40 -20.41 -11.95
CA SER A 71 18.37 -19.61 -12.73
C SER A 71 19.81 -19.70 -12.19
N ILE A 72 19.97 -19.95 -10.89
CA ILE A 72 21.27 -20.04 -10.21
C ILE A 72 21.74 -21.50 -10.17
N LEU A 73 20.86 -22.44 -9.81
CA LEU A 73 21.23 -23.84 -9.59
C LEU A 73 21.52 -24.58 -10.89
N LEU A 74 20.78 -24.30 -11.96
CA LEU A 74 20.91 -25.04 -13.22
C LEU A 74 22.29 -24.85 -13.87
N PRO A 75 22.85 -23.63 -13.99
CA PRO A 75 24.21 -23.45 -14.49
C PRO A 75 25.28 -24.13 -13.63
N ILE A 76 25.14 -24.09 -12.30
CA ILE A 76 26.08 -24.73 -11.36
C ILE A 76 26.07 -26.25 -11.56
N LEU A 77 24.89 -26.86 -11.66
CA LEU A 77 24.77 -28.30 -11.88
C LEU A 77 25.37 -28.72 -13.22
N ILE A 78 25.15 -27.94 -14.29
CA ILE A 78 25.73 -28.19 -15.61
C ILE A 78 27.26 -28.11 -15.56
N LEU A 79 27.82 -27.13 -14.82
CA LEU A 79 29.26 -26.97 -14.62
C LEU A 79 29.90 -28.17 -13.89
N LEU A 80 29.18 -28.81 -12.97
CA LEU A 80 29.68 -29.95 -12.19
C LEU A 80 29.66 -31.27 -12.97
N ILE A 81 28.75 -31.44 -13.94
CA ILE A 81 28.49 -32.74 -14.59
C ILE A 81 29.24 -32.87 -15.93
N ASN A 82 29.49 -31.77 -16.66
CA ASN A 82 30.04 -31.85 -18.01
C ASN A 82 31.33 -31.03 -18.19
N PRO A 83 32.37 -31.57 -18.86
CA PRO A 83 33.47 -30.75 -19.34
C PRO A 83 32.92 -29.71 -20.31
N MET A 84 33.09 -28.42 -19.97
CA MET A 84 32.34 -27.34 -20.58
C MET A 84 32.70 -27.17 -22.05
N THR A 85 31.77 -27.51 -22.96
CA THR A 85 31.83 -26.99 -24.33
C THR A 85 31.18 -25.61 -24.37
N SER A 86 31.70 -24.72 -25.22
CA SER A 86 31.17 -23.36 -25.40
C SER A 86 29.67 -23.32 -25.72
N LYS A 87 29.14 -24.36 -26.39
CA LYS A 87 27.70 -24.50 -26.70
C LYS A 87 26.84 -24.77 -25.47
N ILE A 88 27.27 -25.68 -24.59
CA ILE A 88 26.55 -26.01 -23.35
C ILE A 88 26.55 -24.81 -22.40
N ALA A 89 27.68 -24.10 -22.32
CA ALA A 89 27.79 -22.87 -21.52
C ALA A 89 26.81 -21.79 -22.00
N SER A 90 26.77 -21.54 -23.30
CA SER A 90 25.87 -20.54 -23.89
C SER A 90 24.39 -20.86 -23.63
N LEU A 91 24.00 -22.12 -23.76
CA LEU A 91 22.62 -22.55 -23.50
C LEU A 91 22.23 -22.40 -22.02
N ALA A 92 23.14 -22.75 -21.10
CA ALA A 92 22.93 -22.59 -19.67
C ALA A 92 22.75 -21.12 -19.28
N ILE A 93 23.57 -20.22 -19.84
CA ILE A 93 23.47 -18.78 -19.62
C ILE A 93 22.12 -18.24 -20.13
N LEU A 94 21.71 -18.63 -21.34
CA LEU A 94 20.43 -18.20 -21.91
C LEU A 94 19.24 -18.67 -21.07
N ALA A 95 19.28 -19.92 -20.60
CA ALA A 95 18.26 -20.46 -19.70
C ALA A 95 18.20 -19.67 -18.38
N ALA A 96 19.35 -19.40 -17.76
CA ALA A 96 19.43 -18.62 -16.53
C ALA A 96 18.88 -17.19 -16.70
N LEU A 97 19.24 -16.51 -17.79
CA LEU A 97 18.72 -15.18 -18.11
C LEU A 97 17.19 -15.21 -18.33
N THR A 98 16.68 -16.22 -19.02
CA THR A 98 15.24 -16.39 -19.25
C THR A 98 14.49 -16.60 -17.93
N CYS A 99 15.00 -17.47 -17.06
CA CYS A 99 14.42 -17.70 -15.73
C CYS A 99 14.46 -16.44 -14.86
N THR A 100 15.56 -15.67 -14.91
CA THR A 100 15.69 -14.39 -14.21
C THR A 100 14.66 -13.36 -14.71
N PHE A 101 14.54 -13.23 -16.03
CA PHE A 101 13.57 -12.32 -16.65
C PHE A 101 12.12 -12.70 -16.29
N LEU A 102 11.79 -13.99 -16.35
CA LEU A 102 10.46 -14.47 -15.99
C LEU A 102 10.19 -14.29 -14.49
N SER A 103 11.19 -14.52 -13.64
CA SER A 103 11.12 -14.27 -12.19
C SER A 103 10.74 -12.82 -11.89
N VAL A 104 11.43 -11.85 -12.50
CA VAL A 104 11.10 -10.42 -12.33
C VAL A 104 9.71 -10.11 -12.91
N SER A 105 9.40 -10.64 -14.09
CA SER A 105 8.11 -10.41 -14.76
C SER A 105 6.92 -10.89 -13.94
N LEU A 106 7.03 -12.05 -13.27
CA LEU A 106 5.96 -12.58 -12.40
C LEU A 106 5.62 -11.63 -11.25
N LEU A 107 6.61 -10.99 -10.62
CA LEU A 107 6.35 -9.99 -9.58
C LEU A 107 5.65 -8.75 -10.11
N MET A 108 5.83 -8.45 -11.40
CA MET A 108 5.21 -7.32 -12.06
C MET A 108 3.78 -7.63 -12.56
N ILE A 109 3.37 -8.90 -12.69
CA ILE A 109 2.04 -9.28 -13.21
C ILE A 109 0.88 -8.59 -12.48
N PRO A 110 0.84 -8.54 -11.13
CA PRO A 110 -0.19 -7.83 -10.38
C PRO A 110 -0.35 -6.35 -10.73
N PHE A 111 0.64 -5.79 -11.40
CA PHE A 111 0.76 -4.38 -11.70
C PHE A 111 0.65 -4.05 -13.20
N ILE A 112 0.96 -5.01 -14.08
CA ILE A 112 0.96 -4.82 -15.55
C ILE A 112 -0.47 -4.81 -16.14
N ASN A 113 -1.47 -5.31 -15.40
CA ASN A 113 -2.83 -5.38 -15.92
C ASN A 113 -3.48 -3.98 -15.98
N LYS A 114 -3.36 -3.33 -17.14
CA LYS A 114 -3.81 -1.97 -17.48
C LYS A 114 -5.27 -1.66 -17.09
N ASN A 115 -6.12 -2.67 -16.94
CA ASN A 115 -7.54 -2.49 -16.57
C ASN A 115 -7.79 -2.48 -15.05
N GLN A 116 -6.76 -2.63 -14.22
CA GLN A 116 -6.88 -2.77 -12.77
C GLN A 116 -6.59 -1.47 -12.02
N SER A 117 -7.14 -0.32 -12.45
CA SER A 117 -6.94 0.93 -11.70
C SER A 117 -7.30 0.70 -10.23
N LEU A 118 -6.24 0.59 -9.40
CA LEU A 118 -6.31 -0.04 -8.09
C LEU A 118 -7.21 0.74 -7.15
N SER A 119 -7.36 2.04 -7.38
CA SER A 119 -8.21 2.95 -6.63
C SER A 119 -9.69 2.89 -7.02
N GLN A 120 -10.06 2.40 -8.21
CA GLN A 120 -11.45 2.50 -8.72
C GLN A 120 -12.51 1.82 -7.86
N PRO A 121 -12.30 0.62 -7.30
CA PRO A 121 -13.30 -0.01 -6.43
C PRO A 121 -13.70 0.90 -5.26
N SER A 122 -12.72 1.50 -4.56
CA SER A 122 -13.01 2.41 -3.45
C SER A 122 -13.51 3.77 -3.90
N ILE A 123 -13.06 4.30 -5.04
CA ILE A 123 -13.64 5.53 -5.60
C ILE A 123 -15.14 5.36 -5.83
N LYS A 124 -15.57 4.24 -6.44
CA LYS A 124 -16.99 3.93 -6.69
C LYS A 124 -17.76 3.74 -5.39
N GLU A 125 -17.18 3.03 -4.43
CA GLU A 125 -17.79 2.79 -3.11
C GLU A 125 -17.98 4.09 -2.33
N ILE A 126 -16.93 4.93 -2.23
CA ILE A 126 -16.99 6.23 -1.55
C ILE A 126 -17.98 7.16 -2.25
N SER A 127 -17.99 7.21 -3.59
CA SER A 127 -18.97 8.03 -4.33
C SER A 127 -20.40 7.58 -3.99
N LYS A 128 -20.65 6.25 -3.96
CA LYS A 128 -21.94 5.70 -3.56
C LYS A 128 -22.31 6.06 -2.11
N LEU A 129 -21.36 6.09 -1.18
CA LEU A 129 -21.62 6.52 0.20
C LEU A 129 -22.07 7.99 0.24
N ILE A 130 -21.35 8.86 -0.49
CA ILE A 130 -21.67 10.29 -0.59
C ILE A 130 -23.03 10.50 -1.23
N ASP A 131 -23.33 9.82 -2.35
CA ASP A 131 -24.62 9.88 -3.04
C ASP A 131 -25.79 9.42 -2.14
N ASN A 132 -25.50 8.52 -1.19
CA ASN A 132 -26.46 8.05 -0.20
C ASN A 132 -26.59 8.99 1.02
N GLY A 133 -25.91 10.14 1.05
CA GLY A 133 -26.01 11.15 2.09
C GLY A 133 -24.97 11.08 3.20
N VAL A 134 -23.93 10.24 3.07
CA VAL A 134 -22.78 10.27 3.99
C VAL A 134 -21.96 11.53 3.70
N LYS A 135 -21.70 12.34 4.73
CA LYS A 135 -20.87 13.53 4.58
C LYS A 135 -19.42 13.14 4.28
N PRO A 136 -18.75 13.73 3.27
CA PRO A 136 -17.38 13.39 2.92
C PRO A 136 -16.40 13.45 4.10
N GLU A 137 -16.56 14.41 5.00
CA GLU A 137 -15.69 14.56 6.17
C GLU A 137 -15.87 13.45 7.23
N ASN A 138 -16.86 12.57 7.08
CA ASN A 138 -17.02 11.38 7.91
C ASN A 138 -16.35 10.14 7.32
N ILE A 139 -15.71 10.25 6.15
CA ILE A 139 -15.05 9.14 5.46
C ILE A 139 -13.55 9.24 5.70
N ILE A 140 -12.98 8.26 6.40
CA ILE A 140 -11.56 8.18 6.75
C ILE A 140 -10.93 7.06 5.93
N LEU A 141 -9.76 7.33 5.35
CA LEU A 141 -8.99 6.31 4.63
C LEU A 141 -7.92 5.74 5.55
N PHE A 142 -7.74 4.42 5.52
CA PHE A 142 -6.69 3.75 6.26
C PHE A 142 -5.90 2.86 5.31
N GLY A 143 -4.67 3.28 4.99
CA GLY A 143 -3.74 2.53 4.17
C GLY A 143 -2.68 1.80 4.99
N HIS A 144 -2.41 0.56 4.65
CA HIS A 144 -1.31 -0.22 5.20
C HIS A 144 -0.41 -0.75 4.10
N SER A 145 0.90 -0.60 4.27
CA SER A 145 1.89 -1.10 3.31
C SER A 145 1.62 -0.56 1.90
N PHE A 146 1.54 -1.43 0.89
CA PHE A 146 1.14 -1.02 -0.47
C PHE A 146 -0.25 -0.38 -0.53
N GLY A 147 -1.19 -0.75 0.36
CA GLY A 147 -2.51 -0.14 0.42
C GLY A 147 -2.46 1.36 0.73
N GLY A 148 -1.39 1.84 1.37
CA GLY A 148 -1.13 3.27 1.52
C GLY A 148 -0.95 4.01 0.20
N ALA A 149 -0.36 3.35 -0.81
CA ALA A 149 -0.24 3.91 -2.16
C ALA A 149 -1.62 4.15 -2.77
N VAL A 150 -2.46 3.13 -2.72
CA VAL A 150 -3.82 3.17 -3.28
C VAL A 150 -4.71 4.15 -2.51
N ALA A 151 -4.64 4.16 -1.18
CA ALA A 151 -5.36 5.11 -0.34
C ALA A 151 -4.97 6.57 -0.67
N SER A 152 -3.68 6.84 -0.92
CA SER A 152 -3.22 8.18 -1.29
C SER A 152 -3.77 8.66 -2.63
N GLU A 153 -3.89 7.76 -3.61
CA GLU A 153 -4.50 8.09 -4.91
C GLU A 153 -6.00 8.34 -4.79
N VAL A 154 -6.69 7.53 -3.99
CA VAL A 154 -8.12 7.73 -3.70
C VAL A 154 -8.33 9.09 -3.06
N LEU A 155 -7.52 9.45 -2.05
CA LEU A 155 -7.60 10.76 -1.42
C LEU A 155 -7.37 11.89 -2.41
N LYS A 156 -6.31 11.79 -3.22
CA LYS A 156 -5.98 12.76 -4.27
C LYS A 156 -7.13 12.92 -5.26
N TYR A 157 -7.74 11.83 -5.71
CA TYR A 157 -8.88 11.86 -6.63
C TYR A 157 -10.05 12.70 -6.11
N PHE A 158 -10.40 12.53 -4.83
CA PHE A 158 -11.48 13.31 -4.22
C PHE A 158 -11.06 14.77 -3.98
N ALA A 159 -9.82 15.01 -3.54
CA ALA A 159 -9.30 16.36 -3.37
C ALA A 159 -9.24 17.16 -4.69
N ASP A 160 -8.80 16.54 -5.79
CA ASP A 160 -8.79 17.16 -7.13
C ASP A 160 -10.21 17.52 -7.62
N LYS A 161 -11.25 16.94 -7.00
CA LYS A 161 -12.67 17.26 -7.22
C LYS A 161 -13.26 18.21 -6.17
N ASN A 162 -12.42 18.81 -5.32
CA ASN A 162 -12.82 19.64 -4.18
C ASN A 162 -13.70 18.91 -3.15
N ILE A 163 -13.60 17.58 -3.06
CA ILE A 163 -14.30 16.76 -2.06
C ILE A 163 -13.33 16.44 -0.93
N LYS A 164 -13.61 16.98 0.27
CA LYS A 164 -12.74 16.83 1.45
C LYS A 164 -13.16 15.64 2.28
N LEU A 165 -12.34 14.59 2.23
CA LEU A 165 -12.50 13.43 3.11
C LEU A 165 -12.03 13.75 4.54
N GLY A 166 -12.47 12.96 5.52
CA GLY A 166 -12.23 13.20 6.95
C GLY A 166 -10.77 13.06 7.38
N GLY A 167 -9.96 12.33 6.62
CA GLY A 167 -8.54 12.17 6.90
C GLY A 167 -7.97 10.88 6.33
N ILE A 168 -6.67 10.69 6.52
CA ILE A 168 -5.96 9.47 6.14
C ILE A 168 -4.98 9.02 7.21
N ILE A 169 -4.96 7.71 7.48
CA ILE A 169 -3.91 7.04 8.25
C ILE A 169 -3.11 6.16 7.31
N LEU A 170 -1.79 6.28 7.34
CA LEU A 170 -0.86 5.49 6.55
C LEU A 170 0.07 4.73 7.48
N THR A 171 -0.02 3.40 7.48
CA THR A 171 0.82 2.53 8.31
C THR A 171 1.84 1.80 7.45
N SER A 172 3.10 1.73 7.91
CA SER A 172 4.18 0.97 7.26
C SER A 172 4.26 1.18 5.74
N THR A 173 4.02 2.41 5.28
CA THR A 173 3.85 2.78 3.87
C THR A 173 5.16 3.36 3.31
N PHE A 174 5.44 3.12 2.03
CA PHE A 174 6.62 3.68 1.36
C PHE A 174 6.41 5.11 0.86
N SER A 175 7.48 5.86 0.59
CA SER A 175 7.39 7.25 0.10
C SER A 175 7.04 7.34 -1.39
N SER A 176 7.66 6.48 -2.21
CA SER A 176 7.30 6.26 -3.62
C SER A 176 7.67 4.84 -4.03
N PHE A 177 6.98 4.29 -5.03
CA PHE A 177 7.22 2.91 -5.44
C PHE A 177 8.62 2.73 -6.05
N HIS A 178 9.12 3.75 -6.74
CA HIS A 178 10.52 3.81 -7.17
C HIS A 178 11.50 3.69 -5.99
N ASN A 179 11.26 4.42 -4.89
CA ASN A 179 12.13 4.36 -3.72
C ASN A 179 12.01 3.01 -2.99
N ALA A 180 10.82 2.42 -3.00
CA ALA A 180 10.55 1.10 -2.47
C ALA A 180 11.38 0.02 -3.19
N ILE A 181 11.34 -0.02 -4.55
CA ILE A 181 12.13 -0.97 -5.35
C ILE A 181 13.63 -0.88 -5.05
N LYS A 182 14.15 0.33 -4.83
CA LYS A 182 15.58 0.52 -4.53
C LYS A 182 16.03 -0.11 -3.21
N HIS A 183 15.13 -0.23 -2.24
CA HIS A 183 15.48 -0.63 -0.88
C HIS A 183 14.80 -1.92 -0.43
N PHE A 184 13.84 -2.46 -1.18
CA PHE A 184 13.17 -3.69 -0.81
C PHE A 184 14.17 -4.85 -0.64
N PRO A 185 14.05 -5.64 0.43
CA PRO A 185 14.99 -6.71 0.74
C PRO A 185 14.79 -7.97 -0.13
N ILE A 186 14.14 -7.86 -1.29
CA ILE A 186 13.90 -9.01 -2.17
C ILE A 186 14.91 -9.04 -3.32
N PRO A 187 15.50 -10.20 -3.67
CA PRO A 187 16.52 -10.32 -4.72
C PRO A 187 16.11 -9.72 -6.06
N GLN A 188 14.85 -9.91 -6.46
CA GLN A 188 14.32 -9.41 -7.73
C GLN A 188 14.24 -7.87 -7.75
N ALA A 189 13.95 -7.24 -6.61
CA ALA A 189 14.00 -5.77 -6.50
C ALA A 189 15.44 -5.27 -6.60
N LYS A 190 16.42 -6.01 -6.06
CA LYS A 190 17.85 -5.71 -6.25
C LYS A 190 18.27 -5.79 -7.73
N ILE A 191 17.73 -6.74 -8.49
CA ILE A 191 17.96 -6.79 -9.94
C ILE A 191 17.41 -5.53 -10.61
N LEU A 192 16.20 -5.11 -10.25
CA LEU A 192 15.58 -3.88 -10.78
C LEU A 192 16.29 -2.61 -10.32
N SER A 193 16.89 -2.59 -9.12
CA SER A 193 17.54 -1.41 -8.56
C SER A 193 18.88 -1.06 -9.22
N VAL A 194 19.48 -2.02 -9.95
CA VAL A 194 20.67 -1.79 -10.80
C VAL A 194 20.34 -0.92 -12.02
N LEU A 195 19.07 -0.88 -12.45
CA LEU A 195 18.67 -0.04 -13.57
C LEU A 195 18.93 1.45 -13.27
N PRO A 196 19.40 2.24 -14.24
CA PRO A 196 19.48 3.68 -14.10
C PRO A 196 18.14 4.27 -13.63
N SER A 197 18.17 5.18 -12.66
CA SER A 197 16.94 5.67 -12.02
C SER A 197 15.96 6.33 -13.00
N CYS A 198 16.47 6.97 -14.06
CA CYS A 198 15.64 7.54 -15.11
C CYS A 198 14.88 6.46 -15.90
N LEU A 199 15.50 5.31 -16.17
CA LEU A 199 14.90 4.20 -16.88
C LEU A 199 13.86 3.50 -16.00
N LEU A 200 14.19 3.24 -14.73
CA LEU A 200 13.25 2.65 -13.77
C LEU A 200 11.99 3.52 -13.62
N LYS A 201 12.14 4.84 -13.43
CA LYS A 201 11.00 5.77 -13.35
C LYS A 201 10.14 5.75 -14.62
N LYS A 202 10.76 5.77 -15.81
CA LYS A 202 10.03 5.70 -17.08
C LYS A 202 9.24 4.39 -17.20
N MET A 203 9.86 3.27 -16.84
CA MET A 203 9.21 1.95 -16.85
C MET A 203 8.02 1.92 -15.90
N LEU A 204 8.17 2.40 -14.66
CA LEU A 204 7.07 2.46 -13.69
C LEU A 204 5.92 3.33 -14.21
N LYS A 205 6.21 4.48 -14.82
CA LYS A 205 5.20 5.34 -15.42
C LYS A 205 4.45 4.66 -16.57
N VAL A 206 5.15 3.94 -17.45
CA VAL A 206 4.50 3.18 -18.55
C VAL A 206 3.57 2.10 -18.01
N LEU A 207 3.89 1.54 -16.85
CA LEU A 207 3.08 0.52 -16.17
C LEU A 207 2.00 1.12 -15.26
N ASN A 208 1.88 2.45 -15.15
CA ASN A 208 1.03 3.15 -14.19
C ASN A 208 1.31 2.77 -12.72
N LEU A 209 2.60 2.65 -12.37
CA LEU A 209 3.10 2.30 -11.04
C LEU A 209 4.02 3.38 -10.47
N ASP A 210 3.97 4.58 -11.00
CA ASP A 210 4.70 5.74 -10.51
C ASP A 210 4.03 6.37 -9.28
N PHE A 211 3.58 5.54 -8.34
CA PHE A 211 3.02 5.99 -7.06
C PHE A 211 4.04 6.87 -6.33
N ASP A 212 3.66 8.13 -6.11
CA ASP A 212 4.44 9.12 -5.38
C ASP A 212 3.61 9.66 -4.22
N ILE A 213 3.60 8.89 -3.14
CA ILE A 213 2.75 9.13 -1.97
C ILE A 213 3.22 10.39 -1.26
N ALA A 214 4.53 10.60 -1.15
CA ALA A 214 5.08 11.82 -0.56
C ALA A 214 4.60 13.06 -1.31
N ASN A 215 4.62 13.07 -2.64
CA ASN A 215 4.11 14.20 -3.42
C ASN A 215 2.58 14.34 -3.35
N ASN A 216 1.83 13.23 -3.35
CA ASN A 216 0.37 13.28 -3.13
C ASN A 216 0.05 13.95 -1.79
N ILE A 217 0.70 13.51 -0.71
CA ILE A 217 0.52 14.08 0.64
C ILE A 217 0.91 15.56 0.70
N ARG A 218 1.99 15.96 0.03
CA ARG A 218 2.38 17.38 -0.08
C ARG A 218 1.33 18.22 -0.80
N GLY A 219 0.79 17.73 -1.91
CA GLY A 219 -0.26 18.42 -2.66
C GLY A 219 -1.54 18.64 -1.84
N LEU A 220 -1.78 17.79 -0.84
CA LEU A 220 -2.96 17.84 0.02
C LEU A 220 -2.82 18.77 1.24
N GLN A 221 -1.63 19.34 1.49
CA GLN A 221 -1.40 20.19 2.67
C GLN A 221 -2.26 21.45 2.70
N ASN A 222 -2.68 21.95 1.53
CA ASN A 222 -3.53 23.13 1.42
C ASN A 222 -5.01 22.82 1.71
N GLU A 223 -5.40 21.54 1.80
CA GLU A 223 -6.80 21.15 1.90
C GLU A 223 -7.32 21.04 3.35
N ASN A 224 -6.46 21.26 4.36
CA ASN A 224 -6.75 21.04 5.78
C ASN A 224 -7.21 19.61 6.11
N ILE A 225 -6.79 18.63 5.32
CA ILE A 225 -7.09 17.21 5.55
C ILE A 225 -6.11 16.68 6.61
N PRO A 226 -6.59 16.09 7.71
CA PRO A 226 -5.72 15.45 8.70
C PRO A 226 -5.01 14.21 8.13
N ILE A 227 -3.70 14.10 8.43
CA ILE A 227 -2.83 13.04 7.92
C ILE A 227 -2.07 12.44 9.10
N VAL A 228 -2.19 11.13 9.28
CA VAL A 228 -1.42 10.38 10.28
C VAL A 228 -0.55 9.37 9.55
N ILE A 229 0.72 9.32 9.91
CA ILE A 229 1.69 8.37 9.37
C ILE A 229 2.26 7.62 10.56
N ILE A 230 2.13 6.30 10.56
CA ILE A 230 2.67 5.44 11.61
C ILE A 230 3.59 4.43 10.94
N ASN A 231 4.83 4.37 11.37
CA ASN A 231 5.81 3.45 10.81
C ASN A 231 6.59 2.79 11.94
N HIS A 232 7.37 1.77 11.59
CA HIS A 232 8.21 1.07 12.53
C HIS A 232 9.68 1.22 12.12
N GLU A 233 10.56 1.61 13.05
CA GLU A 233 11.97 1.90 12.74
C GLU A 233 12.72 0.67 12.20
N ARG A 234 12.36 -0.51 12.69
CA ARG A 234 12.92 -1.81 12.28
C ARG A 234 12.06 -2.56 11.25
N ASP A 235 11.17 -1.89 10.53
CA ASP A 235 10.42 -2.54 9.46
C ASP A 235 11.38 -3.11 8.40
N ASN A 236 11.40 -4.43 8.28
CA ASN A 236 12.28 -5.12 7.35
C ASN A 236 11.68 -5.18 5.94
N LEU A 237 10.36 -5.08 5.79
CA LEU A 237 9.69 -5.15 4.49
C LEU A 237 9.70 -3.78 3.79
N ILE A 238 9.47 -2.70 4.54
CA ILE A 238 9.66 -1.32 4.09
C ILE A 238 10.75 -0.67 4.95
N PRO A 239 12.03 -0.85 4.57
CA PRO A 239 13.15 -0.31 5.32
C PRO A 239 13.07 1.22 5.46
N TYR A 240 13.63 1.75 6.55
CA TYR A 240 13.59 3.17 6.90
C TYR A 240 13.83 4.14 5.72
N PRO A 241 14.84 3.94 4.83
CA PRO A 241 15.04 4.83 3.68
C PRO A 241 13.89 4.87 2.66
N ALA A 242 13.08 3.81 2.59
CA ALA A 242 11.91 3.72 1.73
C ALA A 242 10.63 4.24 2.38
N GLN A 243 10.60 4.42 3.70
CA GLN A 243 9.39 4.78 4.44
C GLN A 243 8.88 6.17 4.06
N LEU A 244 7.55 6.33 4.08
CA LEU A 244 6.89 7.60 3.81
C LEU A 244 7.34 8.70 4.77
N ALA A 245 7.48 8.38 6.06
CA ALA A 245 7.95 9.31 7.08
C ALA A 245 9.28 9.95 6.66
N LYS A 246 10.26 9.13 6.26
CA LYS A 246 11.56 9.60 5.78
C LYS A 246 11.43 10.49 4.53
N GLY A 247 10.60 10.09 3.56
CA GLY A 247 10.35 10.88 2.36
C GLY A 247 9.67 12.24 2.61
N LEU A 248 9.03 12.42 3.76
CA LEU A 248 8.42 13.69 4.18
C LEU A 248 9.33 14.51 5.13
N GLU A 249 10.16 13.86 5.93
CA GLU A 249 11.11 14.51 6.85
C GLU A 249 12.17 15.36 6.13
N ASP A 250 12.60 14.93 4.94
CA ASP A 250 13.60 15.64 4.15
C ASP A 250 13.07 16.97 3.54
N ASN A 251 11.90 17.45 3.97
CA ASN A 251 11.24 18.63 3.40
C ASN A 251 10.74 19.63 4.47
N GLN A 252 11.17 20.89 4.37
CA GLN A 252 10.86 21.95 5.34
C GLN A 252 9.40 22.45 5.27
N SER A 253 8.64 22.12 4.23
CA SER A 253 7.28 22.66 4.00
C SER A 253 6.15 21.85 4.63
N LEU A 254 6.43 20.77 5.37
CA LEU A 254 5.39 19.91 5.94
C LEU A 254 4.58 20.64 7.01
N ASN A 255 3.28 20.82 6.79
CA ASN A 255 2.37 21.36 7.81
C ASN A 255 2.19 20.35 8.96
N ARG A 256 2.98 20.51 10.02
CA ARG A 256 2.99 19.66 11.22
C ARG A 256 1.72 19.76 12.06
N ASN A 257 0.89 20.79 11.86
CA ASN A 257 -0.40 20.90 12.54
C ASN A 257 -1.44 19.92 11.98
N LEU A 258 -1.29 19.56 10.70
CA LEU A 258 -2.19 18.62 10.01
C LEU A 258 -1.56 17.23 9.83
N THR A 259 -0.24 17.14 9.84
CA THR A 259 0.50 15.89 9.63
C THR A 259 1.18 15.42 10.90
N LYS A 260 0.70 14.30 11.44
CA LYS A 260 1.30 13.60 12.58
C LYS A 260 2.11 12.40 12.09
N ILE A 261 3.37 12.32 12.49
CA ILE A 261 4.26 11.20 12.20
C ILE A 261 4.60 10.48 13.50
N VAL A 262 4.42 9.17 13.54
CA VAL A 262 4.64 8.31 14.72
C VAL A 262 5.60 7.19 14.33
N ASN A 263 6.79 7.21 14.93
CA ASN A 263 7.81 6.18 14.74
C ASN A 263 7.76 5.17 15.90
N LEU A 264 7.34 3.94 15.63
CA LEU A 264 7.28 2.86 16.62
C LEU A 264 8.61 2.12 16.74
N LYS A 265 8.87 1.63 17.95
CA LYS A 265 10.03 0.80 18.32
C LYS A 265 9.66 -0.57 18.89
N SER A 266 8.39 -0.79 19.25
CA SER A 266 7.84 -2.02 19.81
C SER A 266 7.39 -3.00 18.72
N PHE A 267 7.17 -4.28 19.04
CA PHE A 267 6.83 -5.37 18.09
C PHE A 267 8.03 -5.92 17.31
N GLU A 268 9.01 -6.47 18.02
CA GLU A 268 10.26 -6.96 17.41
C GLU A 268 10.07 -8.13 16.43
N TYR A 269 9.06 -8.98 16.64
CA TYR A 269 8.86 -10.19 15.83
C TYR A 269 8.17 -9.95 14.48
N ASP A 270 7.30 -8.94 14.39
CA ASP A 270 6.66 -8.54 13.14
C ASP A 270 6.53 -7.01 13.11
N PRO A 271 7.62 -6.28 12.86
CA PRO A 271 7.61 -4.82 12.88
C PRO A 271 6.72 -4.23 11.78
N HIS A 272 6.52 -4.95 10.67
CA HIS A 272 5.73 -4.46 9.54
C HIS A 272 4.24 -4.46 9.89
N ASN A 273 3.69 -5.61 10.32
CA ASN A 273 2.28 -5.72 10.67
C ASN A 273 2.00 -5.36 12.13
N GLY A 274 3.00 -5.33 13.02
CA GLY A 274 2.84 -4.97 14.43
C GLY A 274 2.21 -3.58 14.64
N VAL A 275 2.45 -2.66 13.69
CA VAL A 275 1.80 -1.34 13.67
C VAL A 275 0.27 -1.44 13.66
N LEU A 276 -0.29 -2.47 13.00
CA LEU A 276 -1.73 -2.73 12.90
C LEU A 276 -2.38 -3.09 14.24
N PHE A 277 -1.59 -3.48 15.23
CA PHE A 277 -2.04 -3.86 16.58
C PHE A 277 -1.57 -2.85 17.64
N SER A 278 -1.04 -1.70 17.21
CA SER A 278 -0.48 -0.70 18.11
C SER A 278 -1.57 0.14 18.78
N CYS A 279 -1.38 0.48 20.05
CA CYS A 279 -2.24 1.45 20.74
C CYS A 279 -2.21 2.83 20.06
N GLU A 280 -1.10 3.18 19.42
CA GLU A 280 -0.97 4.41 18.65
C GLU A 280 -1.94 4.44 17.47
N LEU A 281 -2.12 3.35 16.73
CA LEU A 281 -3.11 3.30 15.65
C LEU A 281 -4.53 3.60 16.18
N ASN A 282 -4.93 2.93 17.26
CA ASN A 282 -6.26 3.11 17.86
C ASN A 282 -6.47 4.55 18.37
N LYS A 283 -5.46 5.14 19.02
CA LYS A 283 -5.49 6.52 19.50
C LYS A 283 -5.63 7.51 18.35
N ASN A 284 -4.81 7.37 17.32
CA ASN A 284 -4.82 8.29 16.18
C ASN A 284 -6.09 8.16 15.34
N LEU A 285 -6.65 6.96 15.23
CA LEU A 285 -7.93 6.77 14.57
C LEU A 285 -9.07 7.42 15.36
N LEU A 286 -9.05 7.35 16.69
CA LEU A 286 -9.99 8.09 17.54
C LEU A 286 -9.87 9.61 17.37
N ASP A 287 -8.64 10.14 17.30
CA ASP A 287 -8.39 11.57 17.11
C ASP A 287 -8.94 12.07 15.75
N LEU A 288 -8.96 11.20 14.74
CA LEU A 288 -9.47 11.51 13.40
C LEU A 288 -10.98 11.35 13.24
N ILE A 289 -11.60 10.53 14.09
CA ILE A 289 -13.05 10.41 14.09
C ILE A 289 -13.61 11.75 14.58
N PRO A 290 -14.45 12.43 13.78
CA PRO A 290 -15.04 13.69 14.20
C PRO A 290 -15.70 13.52 15.57
N ASN A 291 -15.49 14.45 16.49
CA ASN A 291 -16.21 14.56 17.76
C ASN A 291 -17.71 14.92 17.52
N LYS A 292 -18.40 14.22 16.62
CA LYS A 292 -19.84 14.36 16.35
C LYS A 292 -20.68 13.55 17.34
N THR A 293 -20.07 12.87 18.32
CA THR A 293 -20.73 11.94 19.25
C THR A 293 -20.62 12.31 20.74
N ILE A 294 -19.99 13.44 21.12
CA ILE A 294 -19.85 13.81 22.54
C ILE A 294 -20.99 14.72 23.04
N ASN A 295 -21.79 15.32 22.13
CA ASN A 295 -22.96 16.11 22.51
C ASN A 295 -24.26 15.41 22.08
N ARG A 296 -24.67 14.39 22.84
CA ARG A 296 -26.08 13.98 22.99
C ARG A 296 -26.32 13.56 24.43
#